data_AF-A0A960ZQF6-F1
#
_entry.id   AF-A0A960ZQF6-F1
#
_cell.length_a   1.000
_cell.length_b   1.000
_cell.length_c   1.000
_cell.angle_alpha   90.00
_cell.angle_beta   90.00
_cell.angle_gamma   90.00
#
_symmetry.space_group_name_H-M   'P 1'
#
loop_
_entity.id
_entity.type
_entity.pdbx_description
1 polymer ?
#
loop_
_entity_poly.entity_id
_entity_poly.type
_entity_poly.pdbx_seq_one_letter_code
_entity_poly.pdbx_strand_id
1 'polypeptide(L)'
;MVPSGTPGFTVEPPYDKLGWWISDTHGLTFDNCKVPEENLLGQRGKGYAQFLATLDDGRVAIAALAAGCVVRMLEECVEYSKTRLSFGKPIATYQGVSFQIADLAVMAETCRLLTYKAAWMKDQMHLGKVSMEQFLNDA
;
A
#
# COMPACT_ATOMS: atom_id res chain seq x y z
N MET A 1 -3.88 3.68 23.70
CA MET A 1 -4.97 2.76 23.31
C MET A 1 -6.29 3.31 23.83
N VAL A 2 -7.30 3.37 22.96
CA VAL A 2 -8.67 3.75 23.33
C VAL A 2 -9.58 2.59 22.92
N PRO A 3 -10.06 1.76 23.87
CA PRO A 3 -10.91 0.63 23.55
C PRO A 3 -12.25 1.05 22.94
N SER A 4 -12.83 0.20 22.09
CA SER A 4 -14.21 0.38 21.62
C SER A 4 -15.18 0.36 22.81
N GLY A 5 -16.20 1.22 22.77
CA GLY A 5 -17.13 1.43 23.88
C GLY A 5 -16.64 2.36 24.99
N THR A 6 -15.43 2.95 24.87
CA THR A 6 -14.99 4.02 25.79
C THR A 6 -16.01 5.17 25.76
N PRO A 7 -16.55 5.63 26.91
CA PRO A 7 -17.45 6.76 26.94
C PRO A 7 -16.86 7.98 26.22
N GLY A 8 -17.63 8.58 25.29
CA GLY A 8 -17.18 9.69 24.46
C GLY A 8 -16.49 9.29 23.14
N PHE A 9 -16.18 8.00 22.94
CA PHE A 9 -15.63 7.50 21.68
C PHE A 9 -16.73 7.02 20.76
N THR A 10 -16.84 7.63 19.58
CA THR A 10 -17.85 7.30 18.57
C THR A 10 -17.19 6.86 17.27
N VAL A 11 -17.63 5.72 16.75
CA VAL A 11 -17.33 5.28 15.38
C VAL A 11 -18.42 5.84 14.48
N GLU A 12 -18.04 6.75 13.59
CA GLU A 12 -18.97 7.44 12.68
C GLU A 12 -19.49 6.49 11.59
N PRO A 13 -20.51 6.87 10.80
CA PRO A 13 -20.92 6.08 9.64
C PRO A 13 -19.76 5.79 8.67
N PRO A 14 -19.83 4.68 7.91
CA PRO A 14 -18.80 4.34 6.94
C PRO A 14 -18.70 5.42 5.86
N TYR A 15 -17.48 5.65 5.37
CA TYR A 15 -17.29 6.53 4.21
C TYR A 15 -17.94 5.95 2.96
N ASP A 16 -18.57 6.82 2.17
CA ASP A 16 -18.91 6.51 0.78
C ASP A 16 -17.63 6.56 -0.07
N LYS A 17 -17.21 5.40 -0.57
CA LYS A 17 -15.92 5.21 -1.26
C LYS A 17 -16.15 4.68 -2.66
N LEU A 18 -15.38 5.19 -3.62
CA LEU A 18 -15.40 4.70 -5.02
C LEU A 18 -14.99 3.22 -5.15
N GLY A 19 -14.12 2.73 -4.25
CA GLY A 19 -13.64 1.35 -4.25
C GLY A 19 -13.19 0.91 -2.86
N TRP A 20 -12.52 -0.24 -2.78
CA TRP A 20 -12.02 -0.80 -1.52
C TRP A 20 -13.14 -1.07 -0.48
N TRP A 21 -14.32 -1.48 -0.94
CA TRP A 21 -15.51 -1.70 -0.10
C TRP A 21 -15.34 -2.79 0.96
N ILE A 22 -14.42 -3.73 0.75
CA ILE A 22 -14.09 -4.77 1.72
C ILE A 22 -13.31 -4.23 2.94
N SER A 23 -12.84 -2.99 2.90
CA SER A 23 -12.22 -2.34 4.05
C SER A 23 -13.25 -1.49 4.77
N ASP A 24 -13.44 -1.78 6.04
CA ASP A 24 -14.32 -1.04 6.93
C ASP A 24 -13.63 0.27 7.35
N THR A 25 -13.97 1.39 6.72
CA THR A 25 -13.29 2.69 6.95
C THR A 25 -14.31 3.72 7.42
N HIS A 26 -14.09 4.24 8.63
CA HIS A 26 -15.00 5.11 9.35
C HIS A 26 -14.27 6.35 9.87
N GLY A 27 -15.00 7.45 10.03
CA GLY A 27 -14.54 8.54 10.88
C GLY A 27 -14.53 8.11 12.35
N LEU A 28 -13.65 8.71 13.14
CA LEU A 28 -13.54 8.45 14.59
C LEU A 28 -13.61 9.78 15.34
N THR A 29 -14.61 9.92 16.21
CA THR A 29 -14.80 11.12 17.05
C THR A 29 -14.47 10.80 18.51
N PHE A 30 -13.75 11.71 19.15
CA PHE A 30 -13.32 11.60 20.54
C PHE A 30 -13.79 12.83 21.31
N ASP A 31 -14.85 12.68 22.10
CA ASP A 31 -15.37 13.73 22.99
C ASP A 31 -15.11 13.37 24.46
N ASN A 32 -14.15 14.04 25.09
CA ASN A 32 -13.82 13.85 26.50
C ASN A 32 -13.55 12.37 26.92
N CYS A 33 -13.04 11.56 25.99
CA CYS A 33 -12.67 10.16 26.26
C CYS A 33 -11.62 10.08 27.37
N LYS A 34 -11.87 9.25 28.39
CA LYS A 34 -10.91 8.98 29.47
C LYS A 34 -10.43 7.54 29.39
N VAL A 35 -9.12 7.36 29.51
CA VAL A 35 -8.47 6.06 29.57
C VAL A 35 -7.39 6.07 30.66
N PRO A 36 -7.04 4.90 31.23
CA PRO A 36 -5.94 4.79 32.19
C PRO A 36 -4.58 5.21 31.60
N GLU A 37 -3.61 5.56 32.45
CA GLU A 37 -2.29 6.00 32.01
C GLU A 37 -1.51 4.89 31.30
N GLU A 38 -1.68 3.64 31.73
CA GLU A 38 -1.08 2.45 31.13
C GLU A 38 -1.49 2.21 29.67
N ASN A 39 -2.54 2.88 29.18
CA ASN A 39 -2.90 2.83 27.78
C ASN A 39 -1.97 3.68 26.90
N LEU A 40 -1.05 4.46 27.45
CA LEU A 40 -0.04 5.18 26.68
C LEU A 40 0.93 4.18 26.02
N LEU A 41 1.04 4.25 24.69
CA LEU A 41 2.00 3.42 23.96
C LEU A 41 3.39 4.05 24.01
N GLY A 42 4.31 3.37 24.69
CA GLY A 42 5.68 3.85 24.87
C GLY A 42 5.75 5.12 25.71
N GLN A 43 6.53 6.11 25.26
CA GLN A 43 6.83 7.31 26.05
C GLN A 43 6.08 8.54 25.56
N ARG A 44 5.60 9.37 26.51
CA ARG A 44 4.94 10.64 26.21
C ARG A 44 5.87 11.53 25.38
N GLY A 45 5.31 12.13 24.32
CA GLY A 45 6.06 12.98 23.38
C GLY A 45 6.80 12.23 22.27
N LYS A 46 6.74 10.89 22.22
CA LYS A 46 7.38 10.08 21.17
C LYS A 46 6.43 9.57 20.08
N GLY A 47 5.16 9.98 20.10
CA GLY A 47 4.12 9.48 19.20
C GLY A 47 4.44 9.67 17.70
N TYR A 48 5.04 10.79 17.31
CA TYR A 48 5.38 11.05 15.90
C TYR A 48 6.43 10.06 15.36
N ALA A 49 7.49 9.79 16.12
CA ALA A 49 8.52 8.84 15.71
C ALA A 49 7.97 7.40 15.61
N GLN A 50 7.12 7.00 16.56
CA GLN A 50 6.44 5.69 16.52
C GLN A 50 5.50 5.57 15.32
N PHE A 51 4.77 6.64 15.01
CA PHE A 51 3.87 6.69 13.86
C PHE A 51 4.63 6.53 12.54
N LEU A 52 5.74 7.25 12.36
CA LEU A 52 6.56 7.13 11.15
C LEU A 52 7.13 5.71 10.97
N ALA A 53 7.66 5.12 12.03
CA ALA A 53 8.16 3.74 11.98
C ALA A 53 7.06 2.75 11.53
N THR A 54 5.84 2.90 12.06
CA THR A 54 4.70 2.07 11.65
C THR A 54 4.28 2.34 10.20
N LEU A 55 4.33 3.60 9.77
CA LEU A 55 3.95 4.00 8.42
C LEU A 55 4.92 3.45 7.36
N ASP A 56 6.21 3.41 7.67
CA ASP A 56 7.23 2.84 6.78
C ASP A 56 6.98 1.34 6.54
N ASP A 57 6.55 0.63 7.58
CA ASP A 57 6.12 -0.78 7.47
C ASP A 57 4.90 -0.94 6.56
N GLY A 58 3.89 -0.11 6.78
CA GLY A 58 2.67 -0.11 5.97
C GLY A 58 2.93 0.20 4.50
N ARG A 59 3.86 1.12 4.19
CA ARG A 59 4.20 1.49 2.80
C ARG A 59 4.74 0.31 2.01
N VAL A 60 5.65 -0.48 2.58
CA VAL A 60 6.17 -1.68 1.92
C VAL A 60 5.07 -2.72 1.71
N ALA A 61 4.18 -2.90 2.70
CA ALA A 61 3.05 -3.83 2.59
C ALA A 61 2.07 -3.44 1.46
N ILE A 62 1.72 -2.16 1.34
CA ILE A 62 0.85 -1.66 0.26
C ILE A 62 1.54 -1.79 -1.11
N ALA A 63 2.85 -1.53 -1.20
CA ALA A 63 3.61 -1.73 -2.43
C ALA A 63 3.58 -3.20 -2.88
N ALA A 64 3.73 -4.15 -1.95
CA ALA A 64 3.63 -5.58 -2.25
C ALA A 64 2.24 -6.00 -2.76
N LEU A 65 1.18 -5.44 -2.18
CA LEU A 65 -0.19 -5.65 -2.66
C LEU A 65 -0.38 -5.12 -4.09
N ALA A 66 0.12 -3.91 -4.37
CA ALA A 66 0.07 -3.32 -5.71
C ALA A 66 0.88 -4.13 -6.73
N ALA A 67 2.04 -4.66 -6.34
CA ALA A 67 2.88 -5.51 -7.18
C ALA A 67 2.15 -6.79 -7.62
N GLY A 68 1.39 -7.42 -6.72
CA GLY A 68 0.55 -8.57 -7.09
C GLY A 68 -0.57 -8.18 -8.07
N CYS A 69 -1.23 -7.05 -7.83
CA CYS A 69 -2.34 -6.57 -8.66
C CYS A 69 -1.89 -6.25 -10.09
N VAL A 70 -0.75 -5.56 -10.26
CA VAL A 70 -0.25 -5.16 -11.59
C VAL A 70 0.16 -6.37 -12.43
N VAL A 71 0.72 -7.43 -11.81
CA VAL A 71 1.04 -8.69 -12.50
C VAL A 71 -0.22 -9.35 -13.02
N ARG A 72 -1.26 -9.50 -12.18
CA ARG A 72 -2.53 -10.08 -12.63
C ARG A 72 -3.19 -9.23 -13.71
N MET A 73 -3.14 -7.90 -13.58
CA MET A 73 -3.68 -6.99 -14.58
C MET A 73 -2.98 -7.17 -15.94
N LEU A 74 -1.66 -7.37 -15.96
CA LEU A 74 -0.93 -7.65 -17.18
C LEU A 74 -1.38 -8.97 -17.84
N GLU A 75 -1.52 -10.04 -17.05
CA GLU A 75 -1.97 -11.35 -17.53
C GLU A 75 -3.35 -11.25 -18.20
N GLU A 76 -4.31 -10.61 -17.53
CA GLU A 76 -5.67 -10.38 -18.03
C GLU A 76 -5.67 -9.55 -19.33
N CYS A 77 -4.88 -8.47 -19.38
CA CYS A 77 -4.74 -7.64 -20.58
C CYS A 77 -4.17 -8.43 -21.77
N VAL A 78 -3.16 -9.26 -21.52
CA VAL A 78 -2.55 -10.11 -22.57
C VAL A 78 -3.55 -11.16 -23.05
N GLU A 79 -4.27 -11.82 -22.16
CA GLU A 79 -5.27 -12.83 -22.51
C GLU A 79 -6.43 -12.24 -23.30
N TYR A 80 -7.00 -11.14 -22.80
CA TYR A 80 -8.13 -10.49 -23.45
C TYR A 80 -7.77 -9.91 -24.82
N SER A 81 -6.57 -9.33 -24.96
CA SER A 81 -6.13 -8.74 -26.23
C SER A 81 -5.99 -9.76 -27.36
N LYS A 82 -5.72 -11.02 -27.04
CA LYS A 82 -5.58 -12.13 -28.01
C LYS A 82 -6.93 -12.70 -28.46
N THR A 83 -7.95 -12.59 -27.61
CA THR A 83 -9.28 -13.20 -27.85
C THR A 83 -10.29 -12.19 -28.39
N ARG A 84 -10.18 -10.92 -27.99
CA ARG A 84 -11.07 -9.85 -28.47
C ARG A 84 -10.75 -9.49 -29.93
N LEU A 85 -11.77 -9.60 -30.79
CA LEU A 85 -11.69 -9.20 -32.19
C LEU A 85 -12.21 -7.77 -32.40
N SER A 86 -11.52 -7.01 -33.26
CA SER A 86 -12.02 -5.78 -33.87
C SER A 86 -11.48 -5.69 -35.29
N PHE A 87 -12.27 -5.16 -36.22
CA PHE A 87 -11.93 -5.08 -37.65
C PHE A 87 -11.36 -6.41 -38.23
N GLY A 88 -11.94 -7.53 -37.82
CA GLY A 88 -11.64 -8.86 -38.37
C GLY A 88 -10.39 -9.56 -37.82
N LYS A 89 -9.69 -9.02 -36.81
CA LYS A 89 -8.53 -9.68 -36.19
C LYS A 89 -8.38 -9.36 -34.69
N PRO A 90 -7.57 -10.13 -33.94
CA PRO A 90 -7.32 -9.85 -32.53
C PRO A 90 -6.76 -8.44 -32.29
N ILE A 91 -7.21 -7.79 -31.22
CA ILE A 91 -6.79 -6.43 -30.90
C ILE A 91 -5.30 -6.35 -30.53
N ALA A 92 -4.69 -7.46 -30.08
CA ALA A 92 -3.25 -7.56 -29.83
C ALA A 92 -2.38 -7.22 -31.06
N THR A 93 -2.92 -7.32 -32.27
CA THR A 93 -2.20 -7.00 -33.52
C THR A 93 -2.09 -5.50 -33.81
N TYR A 94 -2.80 -4.65 -33.07
CA TYR A 94 -2.73 -3.20 -33.21
C TYR A 94 -1.74 -2.61 -32.22
N GLN A 95 -0.72 -1.91 -32.71
CA GLN A 95 0.33 -1.31 -31.90
C GLN A 95 -0.21 -0.38 -30.79
N GLY A 96 -1.33 0.33 -31.04
CA GLY A 96 -1.97 1.17 -30.02
C GLY A 96 -2.44 0.40 -28.77
N VAL A 97 -2.67 -0.91 -28.88
CA VAL A 97 -2.94 -1.81 -27.76
C VAL A 97 -1.65 -2.46 -27.28
N SER A 98 -0.83 -2.98 -28.19
CA SER A 98 0.39 -3.71 -27.86
C SER A 98 1.39 -2.87 -27.06
N PHE A 99 1.53 -1.58 -27.37
CA PHE A 99 2.45 -0.68 -26.66
C PHE A 99 2.00 -0.40 -25.23
N GLN A 100 0.69 -0.21 -24.99
CA GLN A 100 0.18 -0.04 -23.62
C GLN A 100 0.41 -1.28 -22.77
N ILE A 101 0.27 -2.48 -23.35
CA ILE A 101 0.58 -3.74 -22.66
C ILE A 101 2.09 -3.86 -22.40
N ALA A 102 2.94 -3.42 -23.32
CA ALA A 102 4.39 -3.40 -23.12
C ALA A 102 4.80 -2.45 -21.99
N ASP A 103 4.23 -1.25 -21.93
CA ASP A 103 4.44 -0.31 -20.83
C ASP A 103 3.98 -0.90 -19.49
N LEU A 104 2.82 -1.56 -19.48
CA LEU A 104 2.33 -2.27 -18.31
C LEU A 104 3.28 -3.38 -17.85
N ALA A 105 3.91 -4.11 -18.77
CA ALA A 105 4.91 -5.12 -18.44
C ALA A 105 6.16 -4.50 -17.79
N VAL A 106 6.63 -3.36 -18.30
CA VAL A 106 7.73 -2.60 -17.69
C VAL A 106 7.34 -2.13 -16.28
N MET A 107 6.14 -1.59 -16.11
CA MET A 107 5.63 -1.16 -14.81
C MET A 107 5.53 -2.32 -13.81
N ALA A 108 5.06 -3.49 -14.25
CA ALA A 108 4.94 -4.67 -13.39
C ALA A 108 6.31 -5.13 -12.87
N GLU A 109 7.30 -5.23 -13.75
CA GLU A 109 8.65 -5.64 -13.35
C GLU A 109 9.33 -4.59 -12.47
N THR A 110 9.20 -3.30 -12.81
CA THR A 110 9.74 -2.20 -12.00
C THR A 110 9.13 -2.15 -10.62
N CYS A 111 7.80 -2.31 -10.52
CA CYS A 111 7.08 -2.34 -9.25
C CYS A 111 7.58 -3.48 -8.35
N ARG A 112 7.76 -4.68 -8.92
CA ARG A 112 8.27 -5.85 -8.21
C ARG A 112 9.70 -5.62 -7.69
N LEU A 113 10.60 -5.12 -8.55
CA LEU A 113 11.98 -4.84 -8.18
C LEU A 113 12.10 -3.78 -7.09
N LEU A 114 11.39 -2.66 -7.22
CA LEU A 114 11.41 -1.58 -6.22
C LEU A 114 10.81 -2.01 -4.89
N THR A 115 9.73 -2.80 -4.92
CA THR A 115 9.11 -3.34 -3.71
C THR A 115 10.08 -4.25 -2.95
N TYR A 116 10.72 -5.20 -3.64
CA TYR A 116 11.69 -6.08 -3.00
C TYR A 116 12.94 -5.34 -2.54
N LYS A 117 13.41 -4.34 -3.30
CA LYS A 117 14.51 -3.47 -2.85
C LYS A 117 14.13 -2.77 -1.55
N ALA A 118 12.96 -2.15 -1.47
CA ALA A 118 12.50 -1.46 -0.27
C ALA A 118 12.37 -2.41 0.94
N ALA A 119 11.80 -3.60 0.74
CA ALA A 119 11.73 -4.63 1.78
C ALA A 119 13.12 -5.05 2.26
N TRP A 120 14.04 -5.33 1.34
CA TRP A 120 15.41 -5.69 1.68
C TRP A 120 16.14 -4.58 2.45
N MET A 121 16.01 -3.31 2.02
CA MET A 121 16.63 -2.18 2.70
C MET A 121 16.12 -2.06 4.15
N LYS A 122 14.82 -2.24 4.34
CA LYS A 122 14.20 -2.26 5.67
C LYS A 122 14.74 -3.42 6.53
N ASP A 123 14.87 -4.62 5.98
CA ASP A 123 15.46 -5.75 6.70
C ASP A 123 16.91 -5.47 7.11
N GLN A 124 17.70 -4.80 6.25
CA GLN A 124 19.07 -4.38 6.62
C GLN A 124 19.09 -3.36 7.76
N MET A 125 18.15 -2.41 7.79
CA MET A 125 18.01 -1.46 8.90
C MET A 125 17.67 -2.18 10.21
N HIS A 126 16.72 -3.12 10.18
CA HIS A 126 16.36 -3.92 11.35
C HIS A 126 17.52 -4.76 11.89
N LEU A 127 18.37 -5.28 10.99
CA LEU A 127 19.59 -6.00 11.35
C LEU A 127 20.74 -5.08 11.82
N GLY A 128 20.55 -3.76 11.81
CA GLY A 128 21.57 -2.77 12.19
C GLY A 128 22.75 -2.69 11.20
N LYS A 129 22.59 -3.23 9.99
CA LYS A 129 23.66 -3.30 8.98
C LYS A 129 23.81 -2.01 8.15
N VAL A 130 22.77 -1.18 8.12
CA VAL A 130 22.72 0.08 7.37
C VAL A 130 22.10 1.14 8.27
N SER A 131 22.76 2.28 8.43
CA SER A 131 22.22 3.43 9.17
C SER A 131 21.24 4.23 8.30
N MET A 132 20.34 5.01 8.93
CA MET A 132 19.44 5.93 8.21
C MET A 132 20.23 6.94 7.36
N GLU A 133 21.41 7.34 7.82
CA GLU A 133 22.30 8.26 7.10
C GLU A 133 22.92 7.61 5.86
N GLN A 134 23.32 6.33 5.95
CA GLN A 134 23.77 5.56 4.77
C GLN A 134 22.64 5.36 3.77
N PHE A 135 21.41 5.11 4.25
CA PHE A 135 20.24 4.95 3.41
C PHE A 135 19.90 6.20 2.59
N LEU A 136 19.93 7.38 3.20
CA LEU A 136 19.60 8.64 2.51
C LEU A 136 20.62 9.04 1.45
N ASN A 137 21.85 8.53 1.54
CA ASN A 137 22.92 8.83 0.57
C ASN A 137 22.92 7.88 -0.64
N ASP A 138 22.29 6.70 -0.52
CA ASP A 138 22.24 5.66 -1.56
C ASP A 138 20.89 5.60 -2.32
N ALA A 139 19.92 6.44 -1.93
CA ALA A 139 18.57 6.53 -2.51
C ALA A 139 18.48 7.63 -3.57
#